data_AF-A0A2S9M9V2-F1
#
_entry.id   AF-A0A2S9M9V2-F1
#
_cell.length_a   1.000
_cell.length_b   1.000
_cell.length_c   1.000
_cell.angle_alpha   90.00
_cell.angle_beta   90.00
_cell.angle_gamma   90.00
#
_symmetry.space_group_name_H-M   'P 1'
#
loop_
_entity.id
_entity.type
_entity.pdbx_description
1 polymer ?
#
loop_
_entity_poly.entity_id
_entity_poly.type
_entity_poly.pdbx_seq_one_letter_code
_entity_poly.pdbx_strand_id
1 'polypeptide(L)'
;MANYSTVDVGGYSWMLLHRSDGSVELSPSGEPRLPDVTLVERPGANERAPTFLATVRATGLYELAARKDGFATAEDALAWATAFEFAKRRSGSVTWYALAADASHWHAVIGTTVAEIVGYELGGRATYAVKRRMKLGKQAVEFAITDLSYGDEPKSIVSFEQASAIALTMPDYVMELMRVAADVAPPSGLGE
;
A
#
# COMPACT_ATOMS: atom_id res chain seq x y z
N MET A 1 8.64 -15.54 30.08
CA MET A 1 9.38 -14.33 29.64
C MET A 1 9.78 -14.58 28.19
N ALA A 2 9.45 -13.67 27.27
CA ALA A 2 9.94 -13.79 25.89
C ALA A 2 11.42 -13.37 25.90
N ASN A 3 12.32 -14.28 25.49
CA ASN A 3 13.74 -13.97 25.30
C ASN A 3 13.89 -13.14 24.02
N TYR A 4 13.76 -11.82 24.14
CA TYR A 4 14.21 -10.91 23.08
C TYR A 4 15.64 -10.48 23.39
N SER A 5 16.51 -10.53 22.39
CA SER A 5 17.86 -9.96 22.43
C SER A 5 17.94 -8.79 21.47
N THR A 6 18.88 -7.88 21.72
CA THR A 6 19.16 -6.75 20.83
C THR A 6 20.49 -6.93 20.13
N VAL A 7 20.58 -6.46 18.89
CA VAL A 7 21.80 -6.46 18.09
C VAL A 7 21.95 -5.13 17.36
N ASP A 8 23.18 -4.68 17.18
CA ASP A 8 23.50 -3.52 16.35
C ASP A 8 23.96 -3.99 14.96
N VAL A 9 23.26 -3.54 13.92
CA VAL A 9 23.60 -3.84 12.52
C VAL A 9 23.58 -2.54 11.73
N GLY A 10 24.69 -2.24 11.05
CA GLY A 10 24.86 -1.03 10.23
C GLY A 10 24.61 0.28 10.99
N GLY A 11 24.86 0.31 12.30
CA GLY A 11 24.66 1.48 13.15
C GLY A 11 23.24 1.69 13.67
N TYR A 12 22.32 0.74 13.43
CA TYR A 12 20.96 0.76 13.97
C TYR A 12 20.77 -0.35 14.98
N SER A 13 19.94 -0.10 15.99
CA SER A 13 19.56 -1.09 17.00
C SER A 13 18.35 -1.91 16.50
N TRP A 14 18.43 -3.22 16.69
CA TRP A 14 17.41 -4.18 16.28
C TRP A 14 17.04 -5.10 17.43
N MET A 15 15.76 -5.42 17.55
CA MET A 15 15.27 -6.49 18.40
C MET A 15 15.19 -7.78 17.57
N LEU A 16 15.76 -8.85 18.10
CA LEU A 16 15.67 -10.19 17.51
C LEU A 16 14.40 -10.90 17.98
N LEU A 17 13.59 -11.31 17.03
CA LEU A 17 12.39 -12.11 17.24
C LEU A 17 12.55 -13.46 16.53
N HIS A 18 12.80 -14.49 17.32
CA HIS A 18 12.86 -15.86 16.82
C HIS A 18 11.46 -16.38 16.52
N ARG A 19 11.27 -16.91 15.31
CA ARG A 19 10.01 -17.48 14.84
C ARG A 19 10.03 -19.00 14.87
N SER A 20 8.85 -19.61 14.93
CA SER A 20 8.70 -21.07 15.01
C SER A 20 9.18 -21.82 13.76
N ASP A 21 9.31 -21.13 12.63
CA ASP A 21 9.84 -21.65 11.38
C ASP A 21 11.38 -21.60 11.30
N GLY A 22 12.04 -21.21 12.40
CA GLY A 22 13.49 -21.07 12.48
C GLY A 22 14.03 -19.75 11.89
N SER A 23 13.16 -18.88 11.36
CA SER A 23 13.58 -17.54 10.93
C SER A 23 13.80 -16.59 12.12
N VAL A 24 14.64 -15.59 11.91
CA VAL A 24 14.90 -14.52 12.89
C VAL A 24 14.51 -13.20 12.25
N GLU A 25 13.53 -12.52 12.82
CA GLU A 25 13.17 -11.17 12.42
C GLU A 25 14.00 -10.17 13.24
N LEU A 26 14.61 -9.21 12.54
CA LEU A 26 15.20 -8.01 13.10
C LEU A 26 14.16 -6.90 12.97
N SER A 27 13.48 -6.63 14.08
CA SER A 27 12.52 -5.51 14.17
C SER A 27 13.24 -4.26 14.67
N PRO A 28 12.98 -3.07 14.11
CA PRO A 28 13.60 -1.82 14.57
C PRO A 28 13.37 -1.58 16.06
N SER A 29 14.42 -1.26 16.80
CA SER A 29 14.35 -0.98 18.24
C SER A 29 15.38 0.09 18.64
N GLY A 30 15.22 0.69 19.82
CA GLY A 30 16.20 1.67 20.32
C GLY A 30 16.33 2.93 19.45
N GLU A 31 17.47 3.62 19.58
CA GLU A 31 17.85 4.77 18.75
C GLU A 31 19.35 4.66 18.38
N PRO A 32 19.74 4.91 17.12
CA PRO A 32 18.90 5.30 15.98
C PRO A 32 18.10 4.11 15.42
N ARG A 33 16.86 4.37 14.97
CA ARG A 33 15.94 3.35 14.43
C ARG A 33 15.48 3.63 13.00
N LEU A 34 15.14 2.55 12.29
CA LEU A 34 14.51 2.57 10.96
C LEU A 34 13.09 1.99 11.03
N PRO A 35 12.08 2.76 11.48
CA PRO A 35 10.77 2.24 11.86
C PRO A 35 9.99 1.57 10.72
N ASP A 36 10.29 1.92 9.47
CA ASP A 36 9.62 1.39 8.28
C ASP A 36 10.41 0.25 7.59
N VAL A 37 11.51 -0.20 8.19
CA VAL A 37 12.35 -1.29 7.66
C VAL A 37 12.21 -2.52 8.53
N THR A 38 12.21 -3.71 7.92
CA THR A 38 12.30 -4.98 8.64
C THR A 38 13.25 -5.90 7.89
N LEU A 39 14.15 -6.56 8.61
CA LEU A 39 15.00 -7.62 8.05
C LEU A 39 14.55 -8.97 8.61
N VAL A 40 14.60 -10.00 7.79
CA VAL A 40 14.29 -11.37 8.21
C VAL A 40 15.40 -12.29 7.71
N GLU A 41 16.12 -12.89 8.64
CA GLU A 41 17.02 -14.01 8.36
C GLU A 41 16.18 -15.27 8.18
N ARG A 42 16.35 -15.95 7.05
CA ARG A 42 15.71 -17.23 6.75
C ARG A 42 16.75 -18.35 6.82
N PRO A 43 16.45 -19.48 7.47
CA PRO A 43 17.35 -20.62 7.49
C PRO A 43 17.58 -21.13 6.07
N GLY A 44 18.83 -21.48 5.76
CA GLY A 44 19.14 -22.09 4.47
C GLY A 44 18.63 -23.53 4.41
N ALA A 45 18.04 -23.93 3.29
CA ALA A 45 17.65 -25.31 3.05
C ALA A 45 18.86 -26.16 2.63
N ASN A 46 18.94 -27.41 3.07
CA ASN A 46 19.94 -28.40 2.64
C ASN A 46 21.39 -27.90 2.77
N GLU A 47 21.80 -27.53 3.98
CA GLU A 47 23.17 -27.05 4.31
C GLU A 47 23.59 -25.74 3.62
N ARG A 48 22.67 -25.06 2.93
CA ARG A 48 22.94 -23.73 2.40
C ARG A 48 23.06 -22.71 3.53
N ALA A 49 23.83 -21.66 3.28
CA ALA A 49 23.90 -20.51 4.18
C ALA A 49 22.51 -19.85 4.34
N PRO A 50 22.22 -19.25 5.50
CA PRO A 50 21.02 -18.43 5.67
C PRO A 50 21.02 -17.26 4.69
N THR A 51 19.83 -16.75 4.40
CA THR A 51 19.66 -15.58 3.52
C THR A 51 18.79 -14.54 4.21
N PHE A 52 19.01 -13.28 3.87
CA PHE A 52 18.24 -12.18 4.42
C PHE A 52 17.21 -11.67 3.41
N LEU A 53 16.04 -11.32 3.92
CA LEU A 53 14.98 -10.57 3.26
C LEU A 53 14.92 -9.19 3.89
N ALA A 54 14.95 -8.14 3.08
CA ALA A 54 14.63 -6.79 3.50
C ALA A 54 13.22 -6.40 3.05
N THR A 55 12.49 -5.70 3.91
CA THR A 55 11.21 -5.05 3.60
C THR A 55 11.30 -3.58 3.96
N VAL A 56 10.94 -2.70 3.03
CA VAL A 56 10.80 -1.25 3.25
C VAL A 56 9.34 -0.88 3.04
N ARG A 57 8.70 -0.28 4.03
CA ARG A 57 7.31 0.19 3.95
C ARG A 57 7.27 1.69 3.71
N ALA A 58 6.28 2.16 2.96
CA ALA A 58 6.03 3.59 2.87
C ALA A 58 5.32 4.05 4.16
N THR A 59 5.83 5.10 4.80
CA THR A 59 5.28 5.63 6.04
C THR A 59 3.80 5.97 5.89
N GLY A 60 2.94 5.40 6.75
CA GLY A 60 1.49 5.61 6.72
C GLY A 60 0.75 4.88 5.59
N LEU A 61 1.45 4.10 4.76
CA LEU A 61 0.90 3.33 3.63
C LEU A 61 1.25 1.86 3.81
N TYR A 62 0.51 1.18 4.68
CA TYR A 62 0.79 -0.22 5.05
C TYR A 62 0.74 -1.20 3.87
N GLU A 63 -0.07 -0.87 2.85
CA GLU A 63 -0.22 -1.62 1.61
C GLU A 63 1.00 -1.50 0.67
N LEU A 64 1.79 -0.43 0.80
CA LEU A 64 2.94 -0.15 -0.07
C LEU A 64 4.25 -0.58 0.61
N ALA A 65 4.75 -1.74 0.21
CA ALA A 65 6.00 -2.30 0.74
C ALA A 65 6.88 -2.89 -0.37
N ALA A 66 8.12 -2.43 -0.45
CA ALA A 66 9.15 -3.03 -1.28
C ALA A 66 9.79 -4.20 -0.54
N ARG A 67 10.05 -5.30 -1.23
CA ARG A 67 10.69 -6.49 -0.68
C ARG A 67 11.79 -6.96 -1.59
N LYS A 68 12.92 -7.33 -1.01
CA LYS A 68 14.02 -7.98 -1.74
C LYS A 68 14.65 -9.05 -0.88
N ASP A 69 14.87 -10.23 -1.47
CA ASP A 69 15.43 -11.40 -0.82
C ASP A 69 16.79 -11.80 -1.42
N GLY A 70 17.38 -12.85 -0.83
CA GLY A 70 18.61 -13.44 -1.34
C GLY A 70 19.89 -12.71 -0.94
N PHE A 71 19.83 -11.80 0.04
CA PHE A 71 21.04 -11.17 0.58
C PHE A 71 21.83 -12.19 1.40
N ALA A 72 23.16 -12.17 1.26
CA ALA A 72 24.05 -13.04 2.02
C ALA A 72 24.27 -12.55 3.46
N THR A 73 24.10 -11.25 3.71
CA THR A 73 24.33 -10.61 5.02
C THR A 73 23.20 -9.65 5.38
N ALA A 74 23.08 -9.33 6.67
CA ALA A 74 22.14 -8.34 7.16
C ALA A 74 22.53 -6.92 6.70
N GLU A 75 23.83 -6.66 6.60
CA GLU A 75 24.40 -5.39 6.15
C GLU A 75 24.07 -5.10 4.69
N ASP A 76 24.14 -6.09 3.79
CA ASP A 76 23.74 -5.92 2.39
C ASP A 76 22.25 -5.65 2.25
N ALA A 77 21.43 -6.36 3.04
CA ALA A 77 19.99 -6.18 3.09
C ALA A 77 19.63 -4.77 3.59
N LEU A 78 20.33 -4.30 4.62
CA LEU A 78 20.19 -2.96 5.18
C LEU A 78 20.67 -1.86 4.22
N ALA A 79 21.78 -2.07 3.53
CA ALA A 79 22.30 -1.12 2.53
C ALA A 79 21.29 -0.94 1.39
N TRP A 80 20.67 -2.02 0.92
CA TRP A 80 19.57 -1.91 -0.05
C TRP A 80 18.36 -1.17 0.54
N ALA A 81 17.94 -1.52 1.77
CA ALA A 81 16.76 -0.93 2.40
C ALA A 81 16.90 0.58 2.61
N THR A 82 18.09 1.04 3.01
CA THR A 82 18.38 2.46 3.26
C THR A 82 18.56 3.27 1.97
N ALA A 83 18.97 2.63 0.88
CA ALA A 83 19.07 3.26 -0.44
C ALA A 83 17.76 3.21 -1.25
N PHE A 84 16.76 2.46 -0.81
CA PHE A 84 15.50 2.32 -1.53
C PHE A 84 14.65 3.59 -1.44
N GLU A 85 14.17 4.08 -2.58
CA GLU A 85 13.22 5.17 -2.66
C GLU A 85 11.96 4.77 -3.41
N PHE A 86 10.80 5.08 -2.84
CA PHE A 86 9.54 4.98 -3.56
C PHE A 86 9.47 6.03 -4.67
N ALA A 87 8.93 5.64 -5.81
CA ALA A 87 8.58 6.58 -6.87
C ALA A 87 7.53 7.56 -6.36
N LYS A 88 7.65 8.83 -6.75
CA LYS A 88 6.76 9.92 -6.34
C LYS A 88 6.14 10.58 -7.56
N ARG A 89 4.84 10.84 -7.51
CA ARG A 89 4.12 11.60 -8.54
C ARG A 89 3.20 12.61 -7.87
N ARG A 90 3.26 13.87 -8.28
CA ARG A 90 2.35 14.91 -7.79
C ARG A 90 1.19 15.09 -8.75
N SER A 91 -0.02 15.15 -8.21
CA SER A 91 -1.24 15.44 -8.97
C SER A 91 -2.14 16.34 -8.12
N GLY A 92 -2.31 17.59 -8.57
CA GLY A 92 -2.94 18.63 -7.76
C GLY A 92 -2.22 18.84 -6.43
N SER A 93 -2.97 18.75 -5.32
CA SER A 93 -2.44 18.87 -3.95
C SER A 93 -1.84 17.57 -3.40
N VAL A 94 -2.08 16.43 -4.05
CA VAL A 94 -1.76 15.10 -3.54
C VAL A 94 -0.40 14.61 -4.07
N THR A 95 0.39 14.03 -3.18
CA THR A 95 1.62 13.30 -3.54
C THR A 95 1.32 11.81 -3.47
N TRP A 96 1.53 11.14 -4.59
CA TRP A 96 1.34 9.71 -4.78
C TRP A 96 2.67 8.97 -4.75
N TYR A 97 2.64 7.75 -4.24
CA TYR A 97 3.79 6.87 -4.05
C TYR A 97 3.57 5.53 -4.72
N ALA A 98 4.62 4.97 -5.31
CA ALA A 98 4.60 3.63 -5.90
C ALA A 98 5.96 2.94 -5.78
N LEU A 99 6.00 1.64 -6.08
CA LEU A 99 7.25 0.85 -6.05
C LEU A 99 8.23 1.25 -7.15
N ALA A 100 7.72 1.73 -8.29
CA ALA A 100 8.48 2.17 -9.45
C ALA A 100 7.69 3.25 -10.21
N ALA A 101 8.36 4.01 -11.07
CA ALA A 101 7.74 5.11 -11.82
C ALA A 101 6.71 4.65 -12.86
N ASP A 102 6.81 3.40 -13.32
CA ASP A 102 5.92 2.73 -14.27
C ASP A 102 4.92 1.78 -13.59
N ALA A 103 4.84 1.79 -12.25
CA ALA A 103 3.94 0.93 -11.52
C ALA A 103 2.47 1.20 -11.87
N SER A 104 1.67 0.13 -11.94
CA SER A 104 0.22 0.21 -12.13
C SER A 104 -0.50 0.66 -10.87
N HIS A 105 0.06 0.42 -9.68
CA HIS A 105 -0.53 0.78 -8.40
C HIS A 105 0.16 2.01 -7.79
N TRP A 106 -0.63 3.03 -7.48
CA TRP A 106 -0.18 4.24 -6.81
C TRP A 106 -1.01 4.48 -5.56
N HIS A 107 -0.35 4.89 -4.48
CA HIS A 107 -0.98 5.10 -3.18
C HIS A 107 -0.75 6.50 -2.66
N ALA A 108 -1.71 7.05 -1.92
CA ALA A 108 -1.55 8.34 -1.25
C ALA A 108 -2.30 8.37 0.07
N VAL A 109 -1.73 9.04 1.07
CA VAL A 109 -2.46 9.41 2.29
C VAL A 109 -3.18 10.72 2.02
N ILE A 110 -4.50 10.74 2.16
CA ILE A 110 -5.34 11.93 1.97
C ILE A 110 -6.20 12.08 3.22
N GLY A 111 -5.81 13.01 4.11
CA GLY A 111 -6.42 13.15 5.43
C GLY A 111 -6.15 11.91 6.29
N THR A 112 -7.20 11.30 6.84
CA THR A 112 -7.12 10.10 7.70
C THR A 112 -7.28 8.78 6.94
N THR A 113 -7.27 8.84 5.60
CA THR A 113 -7.62 7.70 4.74
C THR A 113 -6.57 7.48 3.67
N VAL A 114 -6.47 6.25 3.19
CA VAL A 114 -5.53 5.85 2.13
C VAL A 114 -6.28 5.76 0.81
N ALA A 115 -5.70 6.31 -0.25
CA ALA A 115 -6.17 6.19 -1.62
C ALA A 115 -5.29 5.22 -2.41
N GLU A 116 -5.89 4.48 -3.34
CA GLU A 116 -5.19 3.68 -4.34
C GLU A 116 -5.73 4.07 -5.73
N ILE A 117 -4.83 4.27 -6.69
CA ILE A 117 -5.13 4.30 -8.11
C ILE A 117 -4.50 3.05 -8.73
N VAL A 118 -5.31 2.29 -9.46
CA VAL A 118 -4.86 1.14 -10.24
C VAL A 118 -5.04 1.47 -11.71
N GLY A 119 -3.93 1.59 -12.44
CA GLY A 119 -3.91 1.73 -13.90
C GLY A 119 -3.84 0.36 -14.59
N TYR A 120 -4.62 0.19 -15.65
CA TYR A 120 -4.59 -0.99 -16.51
C TYR A 120 -4.83 -0.57 -17.96
N GLU A 121 -4.37 -1.41 -18.89
CA GLU A 121 -4.65 -1.24 -20.32
C GLU A 121 -5.77 -2.20 -20.73
N LEU A 122 -6.85 -1.65 -21.30
CA LEU A 122 -7.95 -2.43 -21.83
C LEU A 122 -8.20 -1.99 -23.27
N GLY A 123 -7.95 -2.91 -24.22
CA GLY A 123 -8.10 -2.61 -25.66
C GLY A 123 -7.11 -1.55 -26.16
N GLY A 124 -5.90 -1.50 -25.61
CA GLY A 124 -4.87 -0.52 -25.98
C GLY A 124 -5.12 0.91 -25.46
N ARG A 125 -6.07 1.08 -24.55
CA ARG A 125 -6.37 2.36 -23.89
C ARG A 125 -6.13 2.25 -22.39
N ALA A 126 -5.46 3.26 -21.83
CA ALA A 126 -5.31 3.38 -20.39
C ALA A 126 -6.66 3.64 -19.72
N THR A 127 -6.91 2.92 -18.64
CA THR A 127 -8.09 3.08 -17.79
C THR A 127 -7.67 2.88 -16.34
N TYR A 128 -8.41 3.49 -15.42
CA TYR A 128 -8.05 3.54 -14.02
C TYR A 128 -9.23 3.15 -13.13
N ALA A 129 -8.91 2.44 -12.06
CA ALA A 129 -9.79 2.27 -10.91
C ALA A 129 -9.25 3.08 -9.73
N VAL A 130 -10.16 3.61 -8.93
CA VAL A 130 -9.83 4.42 -7.76
C VAL A 130 -10.45 3.78 -6.53
N LYS A 131 -9.66 3.63 -5.47
CA LYS A 131 -10.15 3.17 -4.16
C LYS A 131 -9.80 4.18 -3.07
N ARG A 132 -10.66 4.26 -2.05
CA ARG A 132 -10.43 5.03 -0.82
C ARG A 132 -10.81 4.17 0.38
N ARG A 133 -9.83 3.93 1.25
CA ARG A 133 -9.99 3.14 2.47
C ARG A 133 -9.89 4.02 3.71
N MET A 134 -10.91 3.93 4.55
CA MET A 134 -10.97 4.55 5.87
C MET A 134 -10.94 3.47 6.95
N LYS A 135 -10.12 3.65 7.98
CA LYS A 135 -10.08 2.75 9.14
C LYS A 135 -10.87 3.38 10.30
N LEU A 136 -11.77 2.59 10.87
CA LEU A 136 -12.62 2.95 12.02
C LEU A 136 -12.39 1.93 13.13
N GLY A 137 -11.35 2.16 13.95
CA GLY A 137 -10.92 1.21 14.97
C GLY A 137 -10.48 -0.12 14.36
N LYS A 138 -11.25 -1.19 14.61
CA LYS A 138 -11.01 -2.53 14.03
C LYS A 138 -11.73 -2.75 12.69
N GLN A 139 -12.59 -1.83 12.28
CA GLN A 139 -13.33 -1.90 11.02
C GLN A 139 -12.64 -1.05 9.95
N ALA A 140 -12.95 -1.32 8.69
CA ALA A 140 -12.58 -0.47 7.58
C ALA A 140 -13.76 -0.31 6.63
N VAL A 141 -13.90 0.88 6.06
CA VAL A 141 -14.82 1.18 4.96
C VAL A 141 -13.97 1.44 3.73
N GLU A 142 -14.35 0.83 2.61
CA GLU A 142 -13.70 1.06 1.32
C GLU A 142 -14.73 1.51 0.31
N PHE A 143 -14.40 2.60 -0.39
CA PHE A 143 -15.10 3.05 -1.58
C PHE A 143 -14.26 2.69 -2.79
N ALA A 144 -14.91 2.17 -3.83
CA ALA A 144 -14.27 1.81 -5.10
C ALA A 144 -15.08 2.39 -6.25
N ILE A 145 -14.41 3.11 -7.15
CA ILE A 145 -14.97 3.56 -8.43
C ILE A 145 -14.13 2.94 -9.53
N THR A 146 -14.80 2.15 -10.37
CA THR A 146 -14.20 1.45 -11.49
C THR A 146 -14.98 1.76 -12.74
N ASP A 147 -14.26 1.95 -13.84
CA ASP A 147 -14.87 2.09 -15.15
C ASP A 147 -15.43 0.73 -15.64
N LEU A 148 -16.75 0.65 -15.82
CA LEU A 148 -17.44 -0.54 -16.29
C LEU A 148 -17.68 -0.56 -17.81
N SER A 149 -17.25 0.47 -18.54
CA SER A 149 -17.48 0.57 -19.97
C SER A 149 -16.87 -0.63 -20.71
N TYR A 150 -17.56 -1.18 -21.70
CA TYR A 150 -17.12 -2.36 -22.46
C TYR A 150 -17.13 -2.10 -23.98
N GLY A 151 -16.25 -2.79 -24.72
CA GLY A 151 -16.14 -2.63 -26.17
C GLY A 151 -15.74 -1.20 -26.58
N ASP A 152 -16.51 -0.60 -27.47
CA ASP A 152 -16.28 0.75 -28.03
C ASP A 152 -16.80 1.89 -27.15
N GLU A 153 -17.38 1.58 -25.98
CA GLU A 153 -17.87 2.59 -25.06
C GLU A 153 -16.74 3.52 -24.57
N PRO A 154 -16.98 4.84 -24.51
CA PRO A 154 -15.98 5.80 -24.04
C PRO A 154 -15.68 5.54 -22.57
N LYS A 155 -14.39 5.34 -22.27
CA LYS A 155 -13.89 5.20 -20.90
C LYS A 155 -14.07 6.51 -20.13
N SER A 156 -14.47 6.40 -18.87
CA SER A 156 -14.78 7.50 -17.97
C SER A 156 -13.57 7.98 -17.15
N ILE A 157 -12.63 7.09 -16.85
CA ILE A 157 -11.40 7.42 -16.09
C ILE A 157 -10.18 7.05 -16.93
N VAL A 158 -9.66 8.02 -17.70
CA VAL A 158 -8.64 7.80 -18.74
C VAL A 158 -7.29 8.42 -18.45
N SER A 159 -7.18 9.10 -17.30
CA SER A 159 -5.91 9.69 -16.86
C SER A 159 -5.73 9.54 -15.36
N PHE A 160 -4.47 9.53 -14.95
CA PHE A 160 -4.09 9.54 -13.55
C PHE A 160 -4.59 10.79 -12.82
N GLU A 161 -4.57 11.94 -13.49
CA GLU A 161 -5.01 13.22 -12.95
C GLU A 161 -6.51 13.20 -12.63
N GLN A 162 -7.33 12.64 -13.53
CA GLN A 162 -8.76 12.41 -13.27
C GLN A 162 -8.96 11.44 -12.12
N ALA A 163 -8.26 10.30 -12.11
CA ALA A 163 -8.31 9.32 -11.03
C ALA A 163 -7.93 9.93 -9.67
N SER A 164 -6.92 10.80 -9.66
CA SER A 164 -6.47 11.53 -8.48
C SER A 164 -7.46 12.58 -8.01
N ALA A 165 -8.14 13.27 -8.93
CA ALA A 165 -9.21 14.21 -8.58
C ALA A 165 -10.41 13.47 -7.97
N ILE A 166 -10.79 12.34 -8.54
CA ILE A 166 -11.83 11.45 -7.98
C ILE A 166 -11.44 10.99 -6.58
N ALA A 167 -10.21 10.53 -6.35
CA ALA A 167 -9.75 10.08 -5.03
C ALA A 167 -9.91 11.15 -3.94
N LEU A 168 -9.73 12.43 -4.32
CA LEU A 168 -9.82 13.56 -3.38
C LEU A 168 -11.26 13.81 -2.91
N THR A 169 -12.24 13.69 -3.81
CA THR A 169 -13.65 14.02 -3.55
C THR A 169 -14.55 12.81 -3.33
N MET A 170 -14.03 11.58 -3.52
CA MET A 170 -14.81 10.34 -3.49
C MET A 170 -15.66 10.15 -2.22
N PRO A 171 -15.16 10.39 -0.99
CA PRO A 171 -16.01 10.25 0.20
C PRO A 171 -17.23 11.19 0.17
N ASP A 172 -17.04 12.45 -0.20
CA ASP A 172 -18.13 13.43 -0.27
C ASP A 172 -19.14 13.06 -1.35
N TYR A 173 -18.63 12.68 -2.53
CA TYR A 173 -19.45 12.25 -3.66
C TYR A 173 -20.29 11.00 -3.36
N VAL A 174 -19.71 9.97 -2.76
CA VAL A 174 -20.45 8.74 -2.41
C VAL A 174 -21.51 9.04 -1.35
N MET A 175 -21.18 9.85 -0.34
CA MET A 175 -22.14 10.24 0.69
C MET A 175 -23.29 11.08 0.13
N GLU A 176 -23.03 11.95 -0.84
CA GLU A 176 -24.07 12.70 -1.56
C GLU A 176 -24.99 11.76 -2.37
N LEU A 177 -24.43 10.83 -3.15
CA LEU A 177 -25.20 9.85 -3.89
C LEU A 177 -26.09 8.98 -2.98
N MET A 178 -25.57 8.55 -1.83
CA MET A 178 -26.34 7.76 -0.87
C MET A 178 -27.51 8.54 -0.29
N ARG A 179 -27.39 9.86 -0.09
CA ARG A 179 -28.52 10.71 0.34
C ARG A 179 -29.58 10.80 -0.75
N VAL A 180 -29.17 11.10 -1.99
CA VAL A 180 -30.10 11.26 -3.12
C VAL A 180 -30.84 9.96 -3.44
N ALA A 181 -30.16 8.82 -3.40
CA ALA A 181 -30.79 7.51 -3.63
C ALA A 181 -31.83 7.16 -2.55
N ALA A 182 -31.66 7.64 -1.31
CA ALA A 182 -32.63 7.46 -0.25
C ALA A 182 -33.88 8.37 -0.42
N ASP A 183 -33.74 9.50 -1.12
CA ASP A 183 -34.83 10.44 -1.40
C ASP A 183 -35.69 10.03 -2.61
N VAL A 184 -35.28 9.01 -3.37
CA VAL A 184 -36.14 8.37 -4.38
C VAL A 184 -37.10 7.42 -3.65
N ALA A 185 -38.27 7.93 -3.27
CA ALA A 185 -39.34 7.14 -2.68
C ALA A 185 -39.63 5.87 -3.52
N PRO A 186 -39.92 4.71 -2.90
CA PRO A 186 -40.39 3.54 -3.63
C PRO A 186 -41.65 3.94 -4.43
N PRO A 187 -41.89 3.36 -5.62
CA PRO A 187 -43.07 3.67 -6.40
C PRO A 187 -44.31 3.44 -5.54
N SER A 188 -44.97 4.54 -5.18
CA SER A 188 -46.27 4.53 -4.55
C SER A 188 -47.28 4.10 -5.60
N GLY A 189 -47.68 2.83 -5.59
CA GLY A 189 -48.83 2.37 -6.34
C GLY A 189 -48.75 0.90 -6.72
N LEU A 190 -49.40 0.05 -5.91
CA LEU A 190 -50.64 -0.66 -6.22
C LEU A 190 -51.17 -1.04 -4.81
N GLY A 191 -52.22 -0.40 -4.28
CA GLY A 191 -53.56 -0.38 -4.85
C GLY A 191 -54.23 -1.70 -4.46
N GLU A 192 -55.23 -1.60 -3.58
CA GLU A 192 -56.04 -2.67 -2.96
C GLU A 192 -56.33 -3.92 -3.80
#